data_AF-A0A7X9HC63-F1
#
_entry.id   AF-A0A7X9HC63-F1
#
_cell.length_a   1.000
_cell.length_b   1.000
_cell.length_c   1.000
_cell.angle_alpha   90.00
_cell.angle_beta   90.00
_cell.angle_gamma   90.00
#
_symmetry.space_group_name_H-M   'P 1'
#
loop_
_entity.id
_entity.type
_entity.pdbx_description
1 polymer ?
#
loop_
_entity_poly.entity_id
_entity_poly.type
_entity_poly.pdbx_seq_one_letter_code
_entity_poly.pdbx_strand_id
1 'polypeptide(L)'
;KLIEMLIQKGHESPLEHASLTFAIDGVSRALSHQLVRHRIASYSQKSQRYVDEKEFNWVMPPSIDENPAARNIYYAQIEAIRQAYALLCAVVPREDARYILPNACETSLVMTMNARSLLHFFRVRGCQKAQWEIRQLAGMMLEEVRKVAPVLFRNAGPPCKTWGKCPEGEATCGLQGLMDEGDEV
;
A
#
# COMPACT_ATOMS: atom_id res chain seq x y z
N LYS A 1 -10.64 26.46 10.65
CA LYS A 1 -9.98 27.56 11.39
C LYS A 1 -8.87 27.07 12.33
N LEU A 2 -9.14 26.36 13.45
CA LEU A 2 -8.06 25.90 14.37
C LEU A 2 -7.13 24.85 13.73
N ILE A 3 -7.69 23.77 13.17
CA ILE A 3 -6.91 22.68 12.54
C ILE A 3 -6.04 23.21 11.39
N GLU A 4 -6.60 24.06 10.53
CA GLU A 4 -5.86 24.67 9.42
C GLU A 4 -4.68 25.52 9.91
N MET A 5 -4.87 26.30 10.99
CA MET A 5 -3.81 27.11 11.59
C MET A 5 -2.70 26.24 12.20
N LEU A 6 -3.06 25.11 12.83
CA LEU A 6 -2.08 24.16 13.38
C LEU A 6 -1.24 23.53 12.27
N ILE A 7 -1.88 23.09 11.18
CA ILE A 7 -1.19 22.51 10.01
C ILE A 7 -0.25 23.54 9.38
N GLN A 8 -0.70 24.78 9.16
CA GLN A 8 0.13 25.84 8.57
C GLN A 8 1.36 26.19 9.42
N LYS A 9 1.26 26.08 10.75
CA LYS A 9 2.36 26.32 11.68
C LYS A 9 3.24 25.09 11.93
N GLY A 10 2.95 23.95 11.29
CA GLY A 10 3.68 22.69 11.52
C GLY A 10 3.44 22.07 12.90
N HIS A 11 2.37 22.47 13.59
CA HIS A 11 1.99 21.91 14.88
C HIS A 11 1.24 20.58 14.66
N GLU A 12 2.00 19.52 14.36
CA GLU A 12 1.43 18.22 13.98
C GLU A 12 1.05 17.33 15.18
N SER A 13 1.58 17.59 16.38
CA SER A 13 1.32 16.73 17.55
C SER A 13 -0.16 16.61 17.91
N PRO A 14 -1.03 17.64 17.81
CA PRO A 14 -2.46 17.47 18.07
C PRO A 14 -3.15 16.51 17.07
N LEU A 15 -2.58 16.32 15.87
CA LEU A 15 -3.14 15.42 14.86
C LEU A 15 -2.95 13.94 15.23
N GLU A 16 -2.06 13.63 16.17
CA GLU A 16 -1.82 12.25 16.62
C GLU A 16 -3.00 11.66 17.42
N HIS A 17 -3.89 12.51 17.92
CA HIS A 17 -5.07 12.07 18.70
C HIS A 17 -6.22 11.56 17.82
N ALA A 18 -6.22 11.89 16.52
CA ALA A 18 -7.19 11.34 15.58
C ALA A 18 -6.61 10.08 14.93
N SER A 19 -7.31 8.95 15.05
CA SER A 19 -6.91 7.68 14.43
C SER A 19 -7.93 7.20 13.42
N LEU A 20 -7.44 6.60 12.33
CA LEU A 20 -8.28 5.96 11.32
C LEU A 20 -7.82 4.51 11.15
N THR A 21 -8.80 3.63 10.98
CA THR A 21 -8.61 2.19 10.80
C THR A 21 -9.14 1.77 9.44
N PHE A 22 -8.33 1.04 8.70
CA PHE A 22 -8.63 0.53 7.37
C PHE A 22 -8.61 -0.99 7.40
N ALA A 23 -9.64 -1.61 6.83
CA ALA A 23 -9.56 -2.99 6.37
C ALA A 23 -9.05 -2.96 4.93
N ILE A 24 -7.90 -3.60 4.70
CA ILE A 24 -7.22 -3.65 3.41
C ILE A 24 -7.25 -5.10 2.95
N ASP A 25 -7.75 -5.33 1.75
CA ASP A 25 -7.87 -6.64 1.14
C ASP A 25 -7.42 -6.60 -0.32
N GLY A 26 -7.17 -7.76 -0.93
CA GLY A 26 -6.77 -7.81 -2.35
C GLY A 26 -5.35 -7.30 -2.63
N VAL A 27 -4.47 -7.23 -1.62
CA VAL A 27 -3.09 -6.74 -1.78
C VAL A 27 -2.06 -7.85 -1.70
N SER A 28 -0.92 -7.66 -2.35
CA SER A 28 0.18 -8.62 -2.38
C SER A 28 0.97 -8.64 -1.08
N ARG A 29 1.65 -9.76 -0.82
CA ARG A 29 2.67 -9.82 0.25
C ARG A 29 3.79 -8.80 0.02
N ALA A 30 4.20 -8.56 -1.23
CA ALA A 30 5.19 -7.54 -1.58
C ALA A 30 4.79 -6.12 -1.12
N LEU A 31 3.54 -5.74 -1.35
CA LEU A 31 3.00 -4.47 -0.84
C LEU A 31 2.98 -4.47 0.68
N SER A 32 2.44 -5.53 1.29
CA SER A 32 2.32 -5.60 2.76
C SER A 32 3.68 -5.44 3.46
N HIS A 33 4.75 -6.00 2.88
CA HIS A 33 6.12 -5.88 3.38
C HIS A 33 6.67 -4.45 3.30
N GLN A 34 6.18 -3.60 2.41
CA GLN A 34 6.51 -2.17 2.37
C GLN A 34 5.63 -1.35 3.31
N LEU A 35 4.37 -1.77 3.47
CA LEU A 35 3.39 -1.10 4.31
C LEU A 35 3.79 -1.18 5.79
N VAL A 36 4.12 -2.38 6.29
CA VAL A 36 4.52 -2.61 7.70
C VAL A 36 5.82 -1.89 8.11
N ARG A 37 6.56 -1.30 7.17
CA ARG A 37 7.73 -0.45 7.47
C ARG A 37 7.34 0.90 8.06
N HIS A 38 6.07 1.30 7.94
CA HIS A 38 5.52 2.45 8.64
C HIS A 38 5.23 2.07 10.09
N ARG A 39 6.22 2.29 10.96
CA ARG A 39 6.25 1.78 12.35
C ARG A 39 5.26 2.47 13.28
N ILE A 40 4.86 3.71 13.00
CA ILE A 40 3.90 4.45 13.83
C ILE A 40 2.48 4.13 13.36
N ALA A 41 2.12 2.86 13.53
CA ALA A 41 0.88 2.24 13.08
C ALA A 41 0.66 0.93 13.84
N SER A 42 -0.55 0.39 13.79
CA SER A 42 -0.88 -0.94 14.29
C SER A 42 -1.42 -1.80 13.16
N TYR A 43 -1.01 -3.07 13.11
CA TYR A 43 -1.35 -4.00 12.03
C TYR A 43 -1.91 -5.29 12.59
N SER A 44 -2.90 -5.86 11.93
CA SER A 44 -3.38 -7.22 12.13
C SER A 44 -3.53 -7.88 10.76
N GLN A 45 -2.67 -8.84 10.43
CA GLN A 45 -2.57 -9.41 9.10
C GLN A 45 -2.94 -10.90 9.08
N LYS A 46 -3.57 -11.34 7.99
CA LYS A 46 -3.84 -12.76 7.72
C LYS A 46 -2.54 -13.56 7.79
N SER A 47 -2.48 -14.55 8.69
CA SER A 47 -1.31 -15.39 8.90
C SER A 47 -1.36 -16.65 8.03
N GLN A 48 -0.35 -16.82 7.17
CA GLN A 48 -0.15 -18.05 6.39
C GLN A 48 0.31 -19.25 7.24
N ARG A 49 0.50 -19.06 8.56
CA ARG A 49 0.75 -20.19 9.48
C ARG A 49 -0.54 -20.91 9.83
N TYR A 50 -1.66 -20.18 9.87
CA TYR A 50 -2.94 -20.69 10.37
C TYR A 50 -3.98 -20.86 9.27
N VAL A 51 -3.99 -19.98 8.27
CA VAL A 51 -4.94 -20.08 7.16
C VAL A 51 -4.40 -21.02 6.10
N ASP A 52 -5.27 -21.90 5.59
CA ASP A 52 -4.95 -22.76 4.46
C ASP A 52 -4.94 -21.91 3.19
N GLU A 53 -3.82 -21.95 2.46
CA GLU A 53 -3.58 -21.16 1.25
C GLU A 53 -3.46 -22.06 0.01
N LYS A 54 -4.03 -23.27 0.03
CA LYS A 54 -4.00 -24.20 -1.13
C LYS A 54 -4.52 -23.58 -2.43
N GLU A 55 -5.53 -22.73 -2.31
CA GLU A 55 -6.10 -21.96 -3.42
C GLU A 55 -5.85 -20.47 -3.25
N PHE A 56 -4.61 -20.08 -2.89
CA PHE A 56 -4.28 -18.68 -2.70
C PHE A 56 -4.53 -17.87 -3.99
N ASN A 57 -5.14 -16.71 -3.84
CA ASN A 57 -5.21 -15.70 -4.90
C ASN A 57 -3.90 -14.94 -4.99
N TRP A 58 -3.67 -14.23 -6.10
CA TRP A 58 -2.47 -13.43 -6.29
C TRP A 58 -2.77 -12.11 -7.00
N VAL A 59 -1.91 -11.13 -6.77
CA VAL A 59 -1.93 -9.84 -7.45
C VAL A 59 -1.05 -9.91 -8.69
N MET A 60 -1.62 -9.59 -9.86
CA MET A 60 -0.88 -9.56 -11.12
C MET A 60 -0.21 -8.19 -11.34
N PRO A 61 1.12 -8.12 -11.54
CA PRO A 61 1.77 -6.88 -11.94
C PRO A 61 1.30 -6.41 -13.34
N PRO A 62 1.01 -5.12 -13.54
CA PRO A 62 0.51 -4.60 -14.82
C PRO A 62 1.40 -4.94 -16.03
N SER A 63 2.72 -4.83 -15.87
CA SER A 63 3.67 -5.16 -16.95
C SER A 63 3.67 -6.62 -17.37
N ILE A 64 3.25 -7.53 -16.48
CA ILE A 64 3.06 -8.95 -16.80
C ILE A 64 1.70 -9.14 -17.46
N ASP A 65 0.67 -8.44 -16.97
CA ASP A 65 -0.68 -8.57 -17.51
C ASP A 65 -0.81 -8.02 -18.94
N GLU A 66 -0.12 -6.93 -19.25
CA GLU A 66 -0.12 -6.31 -20.58
C GLU A 66 0.58 -7.15 -21.66
N ASN A 67 1.44 -8.11 -21.26
CA ASN A 67 2.19 -8.95 -22.19
C ASN A 67 1.69 -10.41 -22.16
N PRO A 68 1.00 -10.90 -23.23
CA PRO A 68 0.46 -12.26 -23.25
C PRO A 68 1.48 -13.38 -23.02
N ALA A 69 2.72 -13.21 -23.50
CA ALA A 69 3.78 -14.21 -23.30
C ALA A 69 4.23 -14.24 -21.83
N ALA A 70 4.42 -13.06 -21.22
CA ALA A 70 4.77 -12.97 -19.80
C ALA A 70 3.65 -13.52 -18.91
N ARG A 71 2.41 -13.17 -19.23
CA ARG A 71 1.20 -13.68 -18.57
C ARG A 71 1.19 -15.21 -18.56
N ASN A 72 1.37 -15.85 -19.71
CA ASN A 72 1.37 -17.32 -19.80
C ASN A 72 2.45 -17.98 -18.95
N ILE A 73 3.69 -17.45 -18.97
CA ILE A 73 4.79 -17.93 -18.12
C ILE A 73 4.40 -17.81 -16.64
N TYR A 74 3.82 -16.67 -16.27
CA TYR A 74 3.43 -16.38 -14.89
C TYR A 74 2.33 -17.32 -14.39
N TYR A 75 1.25 -17.51 -15.16
CA TYR A 75 0.16 -18.41 -14.81
C TYR A 75 0.64 -19.85 -14.64
N ALA A 76 1.46 -20.35 -15.57
CA ALA A 76 2.02 -21.69 -15.48
C ALA A 76 2.84 -21.88 -14.19
N GLN A 77 3.63 -20.87 -13.80
CA GLN A 77 4.43 -20.92 -12.58
C GLN A 77 3.57 -20.87 -11.31
N ILE A 78 2.53 -20.03 -11.28
CA ILE A 78 1.60 -19.96 -10.13
C ILE A 78 0.93 -21.31 -9.91
N GLU A 79 0.47 -21.96 -10.97
CA GLU A 79 -0.18 -23.26 -10.88
C GLU A 79 0.78 -24.35 -10.40
N ALA A 80 2.03 -24.36 -10.90
CA ALA A 80 3.07 -25.25 -10.40
C ALA A 80 3.34 -25.04 -8.90
N ILE A 81 3.36 -23.80 -8.42
CA ILE A 81 3.54 -23.48 -7.00
C ILE A 81 2.35 -23.98 -6.17
N ARG A 82 1.11 -23.80 -6.64
CA ARG A 82 -0.10 -24.30 -5.95
C ARG A 82 -0.05 -25.81 -5.76
N GLN A 83 0.28 -26.55 -6.82
CA GLN A 83 0.43 -27.99 -6.76
C GLN A 83 1.54 -28.41 -5.78
N ALA A 84 2.71 -27.77 -5.87
CA ALA A 84 3.81 -28.02 -4.95
C ALA A 84 3.41 -27.72 -3.49
N TYR A 85 2.67 -26.63 -3.24
CA TYR A 85 2.25 -26.24 -1.90
C TYR A 85 1.27 -27.24 -1.29
N ALA A 86 0.31 -27.72 -2.09
CA ALA A 86 -0.62 -28.76 -1.66
C ALA A 86 0.10 -30.06 -1.28
N LEU A 87 1.10 -30.48 -2.08
CA LEU A 87 1.93 -31.65 -1.80
C LEU A 87 2.78 -31.45 -0.54
N LEU A 88 3.43 -30.29 -0.38
CA LEU A 88 4.23 -29.97 0.80
C LEU A 88 3.37 -29.96 2.08
N CYS A 89 2.17 -29.40 2.03
CA CYS A 89 1.26 -29.38 3.17
C CYS A 89 0.83 -30.79 3.65
N ALA A 90 1.00 -31.83 2.82
CA ALA A 90 0.74 -33.21 3.21
C ALA A 90 1.90 -33.87 3.96
N VAL A 91 3.12 -33.30 3.88
CA VAL A 91 4.35 -33.91 4.40
C VAL A 91 5.08 -33.06 5.43
N VAL A 92 4.86 -31.75 5.46
CA VAL A 92 5.46 -30.81 6.43
C VAL A 92 4.41 -29.84 6.99
N PRO A 93 4.66 -29.22 8.16
CA PRO A 93 3.80 -28.18 8.69
C PRO A 93 3.62 -27.00 7.72
N ARG A 94 2.43 -26.38 7.74
CA ARG A 94 2.08 -25.24 6.87
C ARG A 94 3.06 -24.08 6.98
N GLU A 95 3.65 -23.86 8.16
CA GLU A 95 4.58 -22.76 8.39
C GLU A 95 5.91 -22.90 7.63
N ASP A 96 6.29 -24.13 7.27
CA ASP A 96 7.44 -24.45 6.44
C ASP A 96 7.04 -24.54 4.97
N ALA A 97 5.90 -25.20 4.67
CA ALA A 97 5.38 -25.33 3.31
C ALA A 97 5.20 -23.97 2.62
N ARG A 98 4.80 -22.92 3.37
CA ARG A 98 4.56 -21.58 2.80
C ARG A 98 5.80 -20.89 2.23
N TYR A 99 7.01 -21.38 2.47
CA TYR A 99 8.23 -20.75 1.96
C TYR A 99 8.31 -20.72 0.43
N ILE A 100 7.54 -21.55 -0.26
CA ILE A 100 7.42 -21.52 -1.72
C ILE A 100 6.35 -20.54 -2.23
N LEU A 101 5.51 -19.98 -1.35
CA LEU A 101 4.48 -19.04 -1.77
C LEU A 101 5.14 -17.74 -2.30
N PRO A 102 4.67 -17.22 -3.44
CA PRO A 102 5.29 -16.07 -4.06
C PRO A 102 4.91 -14.78 -3.33
N ASN A 103 5.73 -13.75 -3.50
CA ASN A 103 5.43 -12.40 -3.00
C ASN A 103 4.13 -11.79 -3.57
N ALA A 104 3.64 -12.33 -4.69
CA ALA A 104 2.37 -11.92 -5.29
C ALA A 104 1.14 -12.52 -4.59
N CYS A 105 1.32 -13.50 -3.71
CA CYS A 105 0.23 -14.10 -2.93
C CYS A 105 -0.55 -13.00 -2.22
N GLU A 106 -1.87 -13.06 -2.34
CA GLU A 106 -2.79 -12.08 -1.78
C GLU A 106 -2.83 -12.19 -0.24
N THR A 107 -3.03 -11.06 0.41
CA THR A 107 -3.20 -10.97 1.86
C THR A 107 -4.16 -9.86 2.21
N SER A 108 -4.90 -10.09 3.28
CA SER A 108 -5.72 -9.08 3.93
C SER A 108 -5.05 -8.63 5.23
N LEU A 109 -5.22 -7.35 5.58
CA LEU A 109 -4.81 -6.83 6.88
C LEU A 109 -5.71 -5.67 7.34
N VAL A 110 -5.81 -5.50 8.65
CA VAL A 110 -6.34 -4.30 9.28
C VAL A 110 -5.16 -3.43 9.69
N MET A 111 -5.25 -2.14 9.39
CA MET A 111 -4.24 -1.15 9.72
C MET A 111 -4.87 0.05 10.42
N THR A 112 -4.30 0.45 11.56
CA THR A 112 -4.67 1.70 12.24
C THR A 112 -3.49 2.65 12.25
N MET A 113 -3.72 3.89 11.85
CA MET A 113 -2.73 4.98 11.89
C MET A 113 -3.38 6.24 12.44
N ASN A 114 -2.60 7.03 13.19
CA ASN A 114 -3.03 8.38 13.51
C ASN A 114 -2.90 9.31 12.29
N ALA A 115 -3.56 10.46 12.34
CA ALA A 115 -3.63 11.40 11.23
C ALA A 115 -2.24 11.92 10.82
N ARG A 116 -1.33 12.13 11.78
CA ARG A 116 0.06 12.52 11.49
C ARG A 116 0.82 11.43 10.71
N SER A 117 0.72 10.17 11.14
CA SER A 117 1.30 9.03 10.43
C SER A 117 0.73 8.87 9.03
N LEU A 118 -0.58 9.09 8.86
CA LEU A 118 -1.23 9.03 7.54
C LEU A 118 -0.72 10.11 6.60
N LEU A 119 -0.55 11.35 7.08
CA LEU A 119 0.04 12.43 6.28
C LEU A 119 1.45 12.06 5.81
N HIS A 120 2.27 11.48 6.69
CA HIS A 120 3.58 10.95 6.30
C HIS A 120 3.48 9.80 5.30
N PHE A 121 2.53 8.87 5.49
CA PHE A 121 2.28 7.76 4.58
C PHE A 121 1.97 8.25 3.16
N PHE A 122 1.02 9.19 3.00
CA PHE A 122 0.67 9.76 1.70
C PHE A 122 1.83 10.53 1.06
N ARG A 123 2.66 11.20 1.88
CA ARG A 123 3.85 11.90 1.42
C ARG A 123 4.85 10.96 0.74
N VAL A 124 5.09 9.79 1.32
CA VAL A 124 6.10 8.84 0.84
C VAL A 124 5.52 7.89 -0.21
N ARG A 125 4.32 7.35 0.02
CA ARG A 125 3.70 6.31 -0.81
C ARG A 125 2.84 6.86 -1.94
N GLY A 126 2.43 8.12 -1.88
CA GLY A 126 1.83 8.82 -3.03
C GLY A 126 2.85 9.25 -4.09
N CYS A 127 4.14 9.03 -3.87
CA CYS A 127 5.18 9.38 -4.83
C CYS A 127 5.16 8.44 -6.05
N GLN A 128 5.39 8.99 -7.24
CA GLN A 128 5.43 8.23 -8.49
C GLN A 128 6.57 7.19 -8.54
N LYS A 129 7.62 7.38 -7.75
CA LYS A 129 8.69 6.39 -7.58
C LYS A 129 8.33 5.22 -6.66
N ALA A 130 7.28 5.33 -5.86
CA ALA A 130 6.83 4.20 -5.06
C ALA A 130 6.30 3.10 -6.00
N GLN A 131 6.39 1.84 -5.56
CA GLN A 131 5.83 0.73 -6.32
C GLN A 131 4.35 1.01 -6.63
N TRP A 132 3.93 0.68 -7.85
CA TRP A 132 2.59 0.97 -8.36
C TRP A 132 1.46 0.55 -7.40
N GLU A 133 1.59 -0.62 -6.78
CA GLU A 133 0.54 -1.21 -5.94
C GLU A 133 0.32 -0.42 -4.65
N ILE A 134 1.40 -0.10 -3.90
CA ILE A 134 1.29 0.68 -2.66
C ILE A 134 0.88 2.14 -2.95
N ARG A 135 1.21 2.63 -4.14
CA ARG A 135 0.77 3.95 -4.62
C ARG A 135 -0.72 3.96 -4.92
N GLN A 136 -1.26 2.91 -5.54
CA GLN A 136 -2.71 2.75 -5.74
C GLN A 136 -3.44 2.66 -4.40
N LEU A 137 -2.95 1.85 -3.46
CA LEU A 137 -3.51 1.78 -2.11
C LEU A 137 -3.51 3.17 -1.43
N ALA A 138 -2.41 3.92 -1.54
CA ALA A 138 -2.32 5.26 -0.98
C ALA A 138 -3.32 6.24 -1.62
N GLY A 139 -3.56 6.14 -2.94
CA GLY A 139 -4.59 6.91 -3.64
C GLY A 139 -6.00 6.60 -3.13
N MET A 140 -6.38 5.32 -3.10
CA MET A 140 -7.69 4.88 -2.60
C MET A 140 -7.92 5.30 -1.14
N MET A 141 -6.91 5.13 -0.29
CA MET A 141 -6.97 5.59 1.09
C MET A 141 -7.13 7.11 1.18
N LEU A 142 -6.43 7.88 0.33
CA LEU A 142 -6.50 9.34 0.31
C LEU A 142 -7.91 9.82 -0.03
N GLU A 143 -8.58 9.18 -0.99
CA GLU A 143 -9.96 9.46 -1.35
C GLU A 143 -10.91 9.23 -0.16
N GLU A 144 -10.79 8.09 0.54
CA GLU A 144 -11.64 7.78 1.69
C GLU A 144 -11.43 8.74 2.86
N VAL A 145 -10.19 9.10 3.18
CA VAL A 145 -9.93 10.03 4.29
C VAL A 145 -10.35 11.46 3.98
N ARG A 146 -10.32 11.88 2.71
CA ARG A 146 -10.84 13.19 2.29
C ARG A 146 -12.35 13.30 2.49
N LYS A 147 -13.10 12.19 2.35
CA LYS A 147 -14.54 12.15 2.64
C LYS A 147 -14.82 12.35 4.14
N VAL A 148 -14.03 11.73 5.00
CA VAL A 148 -14.25 11.74 6.46
C VAL A 148 -13.70 12.99 7.14
N ALA A 149 -12.49 13.43 6.78
CA ALA A 149 -11.79 14.54 7.42
C ALA A 149 -11.15 15.49 6.38
N PRO A 150 -11.96 16.18 5.55
CA PRO A 150 -11.48 16.97 4.41
C PRO A 150 -10.52 18.09 4.84
N VAL A 151 -10.75 18.73 5.98
CA VAL A 151 -9.89 19.81 6.47
C VAL A 151 -8.49 19.32 6.84
N LEU A 152 -8.38 18.09 7.35
CA LEU A 152 -7.11 17.53 7.80
C LEU A 152 -6.29 16.98 6.62
N PHE A 153 -6.95 16.42 5.61
CA PHE A 153 -6.31 15.78 4.46
C PHE A 153 -6.37 16.60 3.16
N ARG A 154 -6.81 17.87 3.21
CA ARG A 154 -6.89 18.77 2.04
C ARG A 154 -5.60 18.79 1.23
N ASN A 155 -4.48 18.99 1.91
CA ASN A 155 -3.14 19.08 1.31
C ASN A 155 -2.33 17.80 1.53
N ALA A 156 -2.97 16.65 1.71
CA ALA A 156 -2.28 15.38 1.82
C ALA A 156 -1.89 14.86 0.43
N GLY A 157 -0.70 14.27 0.33
CA GLY A 157 -0.15 13.78 -0.93
C GLY A 157 1.37 13.92 -1.01
N PRO A 158 1.98 13.56 -2.16
CA PRO A 158 3.42 13.66 -2.34
C PRO A 158 3.88 15.14 -2.34
N PRO A 159 5.10 15.43 -1.83
CA PRO A 159 5.63 16.80 -1.72
C PRO A 159 5.64 17.59 -3.03
N CYS A 160 5.83 16.91 -4.16
CA CYS A 160 5.85 17.56 -5.48
C CYS A 160 4.50 18.17 -5.85
N LYS A 161 3.39 17.63 -5.33
CA LYS A 161 2.03 18.15 -5.52
C LYS A 161 1.62 19.09 -4.40
N THR A 162 2.03 18.80 -3.16
CA THR A 162 1.58 19.56 -1.98
C THR A 162 2.41 20.81 -1.70
N TRP A 163 3.73 20.75 -1.92
CA TRP A 163 4.67 21.86 -1.69
C TRP A 163 5.25 22.42 -2.99
N GLY A 164 4.88 21.85 -4.13
CA GLY A 164 5.41 22.22 -5.45
C GLY A 164 6.90 21.95 -5.60
N LYS A 165 7.53 21.18 -4.70
CA LYS A 165 8.97 20.85 -4.71
C LYS A 165 9.21 19.36 -4.49
N CYS A 166 10.04 18.75 -5.34
CA CYS A 166 10.44 17.36 -5.17
C CYS A 166 11.62 17.27 -4.18
N PRO A 167 11.53 16.50 -3.08
CA PRO A 167 12.62 16.32 -2.12
C PRO A 167 13.76 15.46 -2.67
N GLU A 168 13.54 14.77 -3.80
CA GLU A 168 14.51 13.86 -4.43
C GLU A 168 15.61 14.62 -5.20
N GLY A 169 15.50 15.94 -5.36
CA GLY A 169 16.50 16.76 -6.06
C GLY A 169 16.73 16.30 -7.50
N GLU A 170 17.97 15.99 -7.84
CA GLU A 170 18.39 15.50 -9.16
C GLU A 170 17.71 14.19 -9.56
N ALA A 171 17.31 13.38 -8.58
CA ALA A 171 16.59 12.13 -8.83
C ALA A 171 15.07 12.36 -9.01
N THR A 172 14.59 13.57 -9.34
CA THR A 172 13.15 13.80 -9.53
C THR A 172 12.53 12.89 -10.61
N CYS A 173 11.25 12.55 -10.46
CA CYS A 173 10.49 11.86 -11.51
C CYS A 173 10.02 12.80 -12.63
N GLY A 174 10.34 14.09 -12.56
CA GLY A 174 9.97 15.10 -13.57
C GLY A 174 8.52 15.60 -13.47
N LEU A 175 7.67 14.95 -12.68
CA LEU A 175 6.24 15.27 -12.55
C LEU A 175 5.94 16.39 -11.53
N GLN A 176 6.91 17.27 -11.27
CA GLN A 176 6.73 18.38 -10.34
C GLN A 176 5.84 19.46 -10.96
N GLY A 177 4.77 19.86 -10.27
CA GLY A 177 3.85 20.89 -10.74
C GLY A 177 2.78 20.43 -11.74
N LEU A 178 2.77 19.15 -12.13
CA LEU A 178 1.64 18.55 -12.85
C LEU A 178 0.57 18.16 -11.82
N MET A 179 -0.55 18.90 -11.82
CA MET A 179 -1.78 18.50 -11.13
C MET A 179 -2.43 17.37 -11.94
N ASP A 180 -2.89 16.30 -11.29
CA ASP A 180 -3.69 15.30 -12.00
C ASP A 180 -5.04 15.93 -12.34
N GLU A 181 -5.60 15.64 -13.52
CA GLU A 181 -6.87 16.18 -14.05
C GLU A 181 -8.13 15.82 -13.22
N GLY A 182 -7.99 15.42 -11.95
CA GLY A 182 -9.07 15.04 -11.04
C GLY A 182 -9.05 15.70 -9.66
N ASP A 183 -8.13 16.64 -9.40
CA ASP A 183 -8.03 17.38 -8.12
C ASP A 183 -8.72 18.78 -8.17
N GLU A 184 -9.69 19.01 -9.06
CA GLU A 184 -10.61 20.16 -8.95
C GLU A 184 -11.77 19.83 -8.00
N VAL A 185 -11.62 20.15 -6.71
CA VAL A 185 -12.73 20.42 -5.76
C VAL A 185 -12.36 21.54 -4.79
#